data_AF-A0A3N4E4N2-F1
#
_entry.id   AF-A0A3N4E4N2-F1
#
_cell.length_a   1.000
_cell.length_b   1.000
_cell.length_c   1.000
_cell.angle_alpha   90.00
_cell.angle_beta   90.00
_cell.angle_gamma   90.00
#
_symmetry.space_group_name_H-M   'P 1'
#
loop_
_entity.id
_entity.type
_entity.pdbx_description
1 polymer ?
#
loop_
_entity_poly.entity_id
_entity_poly.type
_entity_poly.pdbx_seq_one_letter_code
_entity_poly.pdbx_strand_id
1 'polypeptide(L)'
;MDKFAYLDAMNITRWLSADKPLKPYLVLHDLDADLSDQTFINDVLGLLDVEIDQCEFDCEMVKGPQVIWDMRKIKTRPRVAWIVSAPLTELHAQADEKRQLWQQISQYLDKTQPLSKGEPNEQH
;
A
#
# COMPACT_ATOMS: atom_id res chain seq x y z
N MET A 1 7.77 35.15 -11.99
CA MET A 1 9.09 34.89 -11.36
C MET A 1 8.85 33.97 -10.19
N ASP A 2 9.34 32.74 -10.26
CA ASP A 2 9.23 31.80 -9.17
C ASP A 2 10.09 32.27 -7.99
N LYS A 3 9.40 32.71 -6.93
CA LYS A 3 10.00 33.35 -5.74
C LYS A 3 10.99 32.44 -5.00
N PHE A 4 11.02 31.15 -5.34
CA PHE A 4 11.79 30.12 -4.64
C PHE A 4 12.94 29.52 -5.45
N ALA A 5 13.16 29.96 -6.71
CA ALA A 5 14.24 29.46 -7.56
C ALA A 5 15.64 29.67 -6.94
N TYR A 6 15.79 30.73 -6.14
CA TYR A 6 17.04 31.01 -5.42
C TYR A 6 17.37 29.95 -4.37
N LEU A 7 16.36 29.31 -3.76
CA LEU A 7 16.57 28.28 -2.73
C LEU A 7 17.06 26.96 -3.34
N ASP A 8 16.51 26.60 -4.50
CA ASP A 8 16.92 25.41 -5.24
C ASP A 8 18.36 25.56 -5.78
N ALA A 9 18.73 26.78 -6.20
CA ALA A 9 20.10 27.12 -6.62
C ALA A 9 21.13 27.04 -5.48
N MET A 10 20.69 27.13 -4.22
CA MET A 10 21.52 27.07 -3.02
C MET A 10 21.56 25.67 -2.39
N ASN A 11 20.96 24.68 -3.04
CA ASN A 11 20.89 23.29 -2.56
C ASN A 11 20.24 23.16 -1.17
N ILE A 12 19.31 24.06 -0.83
CA ILE A 12 18.59 24.06 0.45
C ILE A 12 17.37 23.15 0.32
N THR A 13 17.41 22.00 1.00
CA THR A 13 16.24 21.14 1.14
C THR A 13 15.18 21.85 1.98
N ARG A 14 13.98 22.04 1.42
CA ARG A 14 12.86 22.66 2.12
C ARG A 14 12.38 21.72 3.23
N TRP A 15 12.30 22.22 4.45
CA TRP A 15 11.59 21.53 5.54
C TRP A 15 10.10 21.61 5.21
N LEU A 16 9.47 20.47 4.95
CA LEU A 16 8.03 20.38 4.76
C LEU A 16 7.36 20.67 6.11
N SER A 17 6.36 21.55 6.14
CA SER A 17 5.57 21.81 7.33
C SER A 17 4.99 20.50 7.87
N ALA A 18 5.10 20.28 9.17
CA ALA A 18 4.62 19.09 9.89
C ALA A 18 3.08 18.95 9.93
N ASP A 19 2.35 19.81 9.22
CA ASP A 19 0.89 19.98 9.36
C ASP A 19 0.09 18.92 8.59
N LYS A 20 0.71 18.14 7.70
CA LYS A 20 0.09 16.94 7.15
C LYS A 20 0.67 15.70 7.83
N PRO A 21 -0.15 14.84 8.47
CA PRO A 21 0.34 13.56 8.93
C PRO A 21 0.92 12.81 7.73
N LEU A 22 2.20 12.42 7.86
CA LEU A 22 2.87 11.66 6.82
C LEU A 22 2.15 10.32 6.72
N LYS A 23 1.56 10.03 5.56
CA LYS A 23 0.93 8.75 5.29
C LYS A 23 2.02 7.72 5.01
N PRO A 24 2.23 6.73 5.90
CA PRO A 24 3.36 5.83 5.76
C PRO A 24 3.17 4.79 4.65
N TYR A 25 1.96 4.64 4.12
CA TYR A 25 1.63 3.60 3.15
C TYR A 25 1.19 4.16 1.81
N LEU A 26 1.52 3.44 0.73
CA LEU A 26 1.16 3.77 -0.63
C LEU A 26 0.41 2.63 -1.29
N VAL A 27 -0.74 2.95 -1.87
CA VAL A 27 -1.53 2.10 -2.75
C VAL A 27 -1.39 2.63 -4.18
N LEU A 28 -0.88 1.79 -5.07
CA LEU A 28 -0.63 2.16 -6.45
C LEU A 28 -1.78 1.70 -7.36
N HIS A 29 -2.39 2.61 -8.11
CA HIS A 29 -3.52 2.34 -8.99
C HIS A 29 -3.32 2.89 -10.40
N ASP A 30 -4.07 2.38 -11.37
CA ASP A 30 -4.02 2.91 -12.74
C ASP A 30 -4.69 4.31 -12.79
N LEU A 31 -4.29 5.16 -13.74
CA LEU A 31 -4.77 6.54 -13.84
C LEU A 31 -6.30 6.65 -13.97
N ASP A 32 -6.91 5.65 -14.60
CA ASP A 32 -8.35 5.53 -14.86
C ASP A 32 -9.06 4.61 -13.85
N ALA A 33 -8.40 4.22 -12.75
CA ALA A 33 -8.99 3.38 -11.73
C ALA A 33 -10.16 4.09 -11.03
N ASP A 34 -11.30 3.41 -10.96
CA ASP A 34 -12.44 3.84 -10.15
C ASP A 34 -12.22 3.42 -8.69
N LEU A 35 -11.88 4.40 -7.85
CA LEU A 35 -11.67 4.21 -6.40
C LEU A 35 -12.94 4.49 -5.57
N SER A 36 -14.12 4.54 -6.20
CA SER A 36 -15.37 4.85 -5.50
C SER A 36 -15.79 3.75 -4.52
N ASP A 37 -15.42 2.49 -4.76
CA ASP A 37 -15.67 1.39 -3.83
C ASP A 37 -14.66 1.39 -2.68
N GLN A 38 -14.86 2.34 -1.77
CA GLN A 38 -14.07 2.41 -0.55
C GLN A 38 -14.31 1.22 0.37
N THR A 39 -15.42 0.48 0.23
CA THR A 39 -15.72 -0.66 1.13
C THR A 39 -14.75 -1.80 0.85
N PHE A 40 -14.64 -2.21 -0.41
CA PHE A 40 -13.72 -3.26 -0.80
C PHE A 40 -12.26 -2.90 -0.50
N ILE A 41 -11.87 -1.64 -0.77
CA ILE A 41 -10.52 -1.15 -0.45
C ILE A 41 -10.27 -1.21 1.06
N ASN A 42 -11.21 -0.73 1.88
CA ASN A 42 -11.10 -0.79 3.34
C ASN A 42 -11.00 -2.23 3.86
N ASP A 43 -11.78 -3.17 3.30
CA ASP A 43 -11.72 -4.57 3.71
C ASP A 43 -10.33 -5.18 3.45
N VAL A 44 -9.76 -4.92 2.27
CA VAL A 44 -8.41 -5.39 1.92
C VAL A 44 -7.35 -4.76 2.81
N LEU A 45 -7.43 -3.45 3.05
CA LEU A 45 -6.49 -2.75 3.94
C LEU A 45 -6.61 -3.23 5.39
N GLY A 46 -7.83 -3.45 5.89
CA GLY A 46 -8.08 -3.99 7.22
C GLY A 46 -7.52 -5.40 7.43
N LEU A 47 -7.56 -6.24 6.38
CA LEU A 47 -6.89 -7.55 6.40
C LEU A 47 -5.36 -7.45 6.50
N LEU A 48 -4.78 -6.33 6.07
CA LEU A 48 -3.35 -6.04 6.19
C LEU A 48 -3.00 -5.26 7.47
N ASP A 49 -3.98 -5.04 8.36
CA ASP A 49 -3.85 -4.22 9.58
C ASP A 49 -3.43 -2.76 9.26
N VAL A 50 -4.01 -2.20 8.19
CA VAL A 50 -3.76 -0.82 7.74
C VAL A 50 -5.08 -0.04 7.65
N GLU A 51 -5.10 1.17 8.19
CA GLU A 51 -6.23 2.10 8.06
C GLU A 51 -6.09 2.95 6.78
N ILE A 52 -7.23 3.25 6.12
CA ILE A 52 -7.22 4.00 4.85
C ILE A 52 -6.68 5.44 4.99
N ASP A 53 -6.77 6.03 6.18
CA ASP A 53 -6.24 7.36 6.45
C ASP A 53 -4.70 7.38 6.50
N GLN A 54 -4.06 6.23 6.75
CA GLN A 54 -2.62 6.00 6.66
C GLN A 54 -2.13 5.77 5.23
N CYS A 55 -3.06 5.60 4.26
CA CYS A 55 -2.76 5.31 2.87
C CYS A 55 -2.80 6.56 1.97
N GLU A 56 -1.74 6.76 1.22
CA GLU A 56 -1.71 7.57 0.02
C GLU A 56 -2.11 6.71 -1.19
N PHE A 57 -2.84 7.29 -2.13
CA PHE A 57 -3.26 6.65 -3.37
C PHE A 57 -2.66 7.43 -4.53
N ASP A 58 -1.84 6.78 -5.33
CA ASP A 58 -1.14 7.42 -6.44
C ASP A 58 -0.98 6.46 -7.63
N CYS A 59 -0.77 7.01 -8.82
CA CYS A 59 -0.44 6.24 -10.01
C CYS A 59 1.08 6.02 -10.18
N GLU A 60 1.89 6.81 -9.48
CA GLU A 60 3.35 6.76 -9.51
C GLU A 60 3.97 6.40 -8.16
N MET A 61 5.22 5.94 -8.19
CA MET A 61 5.94 5.66 -6.96
C MET A 61 6.38 6.96 -6.28
N VAL A 62 5.90 7.17 -5.06
CA VAL A 62 6.35 8.27 -4.20
C VAL A 62 7.49 7.79 -3.29
N LYS A 63 8.51 8.63 -3.07
CA LYS A 63 9.61 8.31 -2.15
C LYS A 63 9.13 8.49 -0.70
N GLY A 64 9.39 7.49 0.15
CA GLY A 64 9.12 7.56 1.59
C GLY A 64 8.11 6.51 2.02
N PRO A 65 6.85 6.57 1.55
CA PRO A 65 5.84 5.58 1.89
C PRO A 65 6.21 4.16 1.44
N GLN A 66 5.86 3.18 2.26
CA GLN A 66 5.95 1.76 1.92
C GLN A 66 4.79 1.39 0.99
N VAL A 67 5.11 0.82 -0.18
CA VAL A 67 4.06 0.29 -1.07
C VAL A 67 3.45 -0.94 -0.41
N ILE A 68 2.17 -0.90 -0.09
CA ILE A 68 1.48 -2.04 0.52
C ILE A 68 0.66 -2.81 -0.52
N TRP A 69 0.14 -2.12 -1.53
CA TRP A 69 -0.70 -2.74 -2.55
C TRP A 69 -0.49 -2.07 -3.91
N ASP A 70 -0.09 -2.86 -4.92
CA ASP A 70 -0.05 -2.42 -6.31
C ASP A 70 -1.13 -3.12 -7.14
N MET A 71 -2.14 -2.35 -7.55
CA MET A 71 -3.28 -2.78 -8.38
C MET A 71 -3.16 -2.29 -9.84
N ARG A 72 -1.99 -1.82 -10.29
CA ARG A 72 -1.79 -1.35 -11.67
C ARG A 72 -1.62 -2.49 -12.66
N LYS A 73 -2.06 -2.27 -13.90
CA LYS A 73 -1.85 -3.21 -15.02
C LYS A 73 -0.52 -2.96 -15.74
N ILE A 74 0.59 -3.11 -15.03
CA ILE A 74 1.94 -2.86 -15.58
C ILE A 74 2.81 -4.11 -15.67
N LYS A 75 3.75 -4.11 -16.64
CA LYS A 75 4.67 -5.23 -16.90
C LYS A 75 5.73 -5.41 -15.80
N THR A 76 6.12 -4.33 -15.14
CA THR A 76 7.19 -4.34 -14.13
C THR A 76 6.64 -3.80 -12.84
N ARG A 77 6.49 -4.67 -11.85
CA ARG A 77 5.89 -4.33 -10.57
C ARG A 77 6.96 -4.06 -9.50
N PRO A 78 6.70 -3.19 -8.52
CA PRO A 78 7.63 -2.93 -7.43
C PRO A 78 7.88 -4.21 -6.65
N ARG A 79 9.15 -4.59 -6.46
CA ARG A 79 9.51 -5.73 -5.59
C ARG A 79 9.18 -5.51 -4.12
N VAL A 80 8.87 -4.27 -3.76
CA VAL A 80 8.65 -3.84 -2.38
C VAL A 80 7.18 -3.88 -1.96
N ALA A 81 6.24 -4.09 -2.89
CA ALA A 81 4.82 -4.18 -2.55
C ALA A 81 4.54 -5.41 -1.66
N TRP A 82 3.74 -5.26 -0.60
CA TRP A 82 3.33 -6.41 0.22
C TRP A 82 2.44 -7.36 -0.57
N ILE A 83 1.47 -6.80 -1.29
CA ILE A 83 0.57 -7.53 -2.18
C ILE A 83 0.42 -6.83 -3.54
N VAL A 84 0.04 -7.63 -4.52
CA VAL A 84 -0.04 -7.21 -5.92
C VAL A 84 -1.29 -7.81 -6.55
N SER A 85 -2.11 -7.05 -7.25
CA SER A 85 -3.33 -7.58 -7.87
C SER A 85 -3.56 -7.09 -9.29
N ALA A 86 -4.58 -7.64 -9.94
CA ALA A 86 -5.22 -6.98 -11.07
C ALA A 86 -5.88 -5.65 -10.65
N PRO A 87 -6.20 -4.77 -11.61
CA PRO A 87 -6.96 -3.55 -11.36
C PRO A 87 -8.31 -3.84 -10.69
N LEU A 88 -8.83 -2.84 -9.96
CA LEU A 88 -10.10 -2.98 -9.23
C LEU A 88 -11.25 -3.44 -10.12
N THR A 89 -11.35 -2.91 -11.35
CA THR A 89 -12.39 -3.31 -12.32
C THR A 89 -12.37 -4.81 -12.61
N GLU A 90 -11.18 -5.40 -12.76
CA GLU A 90 -11.00 -6.84 -12.99
C GLU A 90 -11.23 -7.64 -11.70
N LEU A 91 -10.75 -7.14 -10.55
CA LEU A 91 -11.04 -7.74 -9.25
C LEU A 91 -12.54 -7.82 -8.98
N HIS A 92 -13.32 -6.80 -9.31
CA HIS A 92 -14.77 -6.84 -9.14
C HIS A 92 -15.44 -7.85 -10.08
N ALA A 93 -14.96 -7.93 -11.33
CA ALA A 93 -15.57 -8.77 -12.37
C ALA A 93 -15.20 -10.25 -12.28
N GLN A 94 -14.00 -10.58 -11.77
CA GLN A 94 -13.43 -11.93 -11.89
C GLN A 94 -13.17 -12.56 -10.51
N ALA A 95 -13.84 -13.68 -10.24
CA ALA A 95 -13.68 -14.41 -8.99
C ALA A 95 -12.25 -14.97 -8.79
N ASP A 96 -11.59 -15.36 -9.88
CA ASP A 96 -10.22 -15.87 -9.83
C ASP A 96 -9.22 -14.79 -9.38
N GLU A 97 -9.42 -13.53 -9.78
CA GLU A 97 -8.57 -12.41 -9.34
C GLU A 97 -8.73 -12.13 -7.84
N LYS A 98 -9.97 -12.20 -7.32
CA LYS A 98 -10.20 -12.10 -5.86
C LYS A 98 -9.53 -13.24 -5.10
N ARG A 99 -9.57 -14.46 -5.65
CA ARG A 99 -8.92 -15.63 -5.05
C ARG A 99 -7.40 -15.47 -5.03
N GLN A 100 -6.81 -14.97 -6.10
CA GLN A 100 -5.38 -14.67 -6.16
C GLN A 100 -4.97 -13.59 -5.15
N LEU A 101 -5.76 -12.51 -5.03
CA LEU A 101 -5.55 -11.49 -4.02
C LEU A 101 -5.58 -12.07 -2.61
N TRP A 102 -6.60 -12.88 -2.29
CA TRP A 102 -6.71 -13.54 -0.99
C TRP A 102 -5.51 -14.45 -0.68
N GLN A 103 -5.04 -15.22 -1.67
CA GLN A 103 -3.85 -16.06 -1.50
C GLN A 103 -2.60 -15.24 -1.14
N GLN A 104 -2.43 -14.06 -1.75
CA GLN A 104 -1.31 -13.19 -1.43
C GLN A 104 -1.42 -12.57 -0.04
N ILE A 105 -2.62 -12.13 0.34
CA ILE A 105 -2.89 -11.63 1.70
C ILE A 105 -2.58 -12.72 2.74
N SER A 106 -3.08 -13.94 2.54
CA SER A 106 -2.80 -15.07 3.45
C SER A 106 -1.30 -15.34 3.56
N GLN A 107 -0.58 -15.38 2.43
CA GLN A 107 0.87 -15.58 2.44
C GLN A 107 1.63 -14.45 3.13
N TYR A 108 1.13 -13.22 3.04
CA TYR A 108 1.69 -12.07 3.75
C TYR A 108 1.48 -12.24 5.26
N LEU A 109 0.25 -12.53 5.68
CA LEU A 109 -0.10 -12.75 7.08
C LEU A 109 0.70 -13.90 7.72
N ASP A 110 0.89 -15.01 7.01
CA ASP A 110 1.70 -16.14 7.48
C ASP A 110 3.17 -15.76 7.70
N LYS A 111 3.69 -14.78 6.95
CA LYS A 111 5.07 -14.29 7.10
C LYS A 111 5.20 -13.28 8.23
N THR A 112 4.19 -12.46 8.46
CA THR A 112 4.24 -11.35 9.42
C THR A 112 3.73 -11.72 10.81
N GLN A 113 2.87 -12.73 10.92
CA GLN A 113 2.54 -13.35 12.20
C GLN A 113 3.49 -14.53 12.44
N PRO A 114 4.59 -14.37 13.21
CA PRO A 114 5.26 -15.53 13.75
C PRO A 114 4.23 -16.24 14.62
N LEU A 115 3.92 -17.50 14.27
CA LEU A 115 3.23 -18.44 15.16
C LEU A 115 3.70 -18.16 16.58
N SER A 116 2.78 -17.71 17.45
CA SER A 116 2.95 -17.88 18.88
C SER A 116 3.08 -19.39 19.08
N LYS A 117 4.31 -19.91 18.97
CA LYS A 117 4.63 -21.26 19.40
C LYS A 117 4.22 -21.29 20.86
N GLY A 118 3.10 -21.96 21.12
CA GLY A 118 2.59 -22.13 22.46
C GLY A 118 3.73 -22.60 23.35
N GLU A 119 3.91 -21.93 24.48
CA GLU A 119 4.76 -22.44 25.54
C GLU A 119 4.15 -23.77 25.99
N PRO A 120 4.82 -24.92 25.83
CA PRO A 120 4.52 -26.06 26.66
C PRO A 120 5.34 -25.85 27.93
N ASN A 121 4.79 -25.14 28.92
CA ASN A 121 5.38 -25.22 30.24
C ASN A 121 4.70 -26.38 30.98
N GLU A 122 5.29 -27.54 30.75
CA GLU A 122 5.06 -28.76 31.51
C GLU A 122 5.26 -28.49 33.00
N GLN A 123 4.40 -29.15 33.75
CA GLN A 123 4.37 -29.28 35.19
C GLN A 123 5.76 -29.62 35.75
N HIS A 124 6.14 -28.97 36.85
CA HIS A 124 7.01 -29.56 37.88
C HIS A 124 6.74 -28.93 39.24
#